data_AF-X1IUN9-F1
#
_entry.id   AF-X1IUN9-F1
#
_cell.length_a   1.000
_cell.length_b   1.000
_cell.length_c   1.000
_cell.angle_alpha   90.00
_cell.angle_beta   90.00
_cell.angle_gamma   90.00
#
_symmetry.space_group_name_H-M   'P 1'
#
loop_
_entity.id
_entity.type
_entity.pdbx_description
1 polymer ?
#
loop_
_entity_poly.entity_id
_entity_poly.type
_entity_poly.pdbx_seq_one_letter_code
_entity_poly.pdbx_strand_id
1 'polypeptide(L)' 'MPFSAFLFQAVLISLSGVMSPGPLTAVTIGKGADSPHSGALIAIGHGIVEFPLMALI' A
#
# COMPACT_ATOMS: atom_id res chain seq x y z
N MET A 1 -5.79 -31.02 7.86
CA MET A 1 -5.37 -29.83 8.62
C MET A 1 -6.45 -29.50 9.65
N PRO A 2 -6.13 -29.37 10.94
CA PRO A 2 -7.10 -28.91 11.92
C PRO A 2 -7.54 -27.47 11.61
N PHE A 3 -8.80 -27.13 11.90
CA PHE A 3 -9.39 -25.82 11.60
C PHE A 3 -8.59 -24.64 12.18
N SER A 4 -8.01 -24.82 13.38
CA SER A 4 -7.12 -23.84 14.02
C SER A 4 -5.85 -23.55 13.21
N ALA A 5 -5.23 -24.59 12.63
CA ALA A 5 -4.05 -24.42 11.78
C ALA A 5 -4.40 -23.71 10.46
N PHE A 6 -5.58 -23.99 9.90
CA PHE A 6 -6.08 -23.27 8.72
C PHE A 6 -6.26 -21.77 9.02
N LEU A 7 -6.90 -21.41 10.14
CA LEU A 7 -7.07 -20.00 10.52
C LEU A 7 -5.74 -19.29 10.73
N PHE A 8 -4.79 -19.93 11.42
CA PHE A 8 -3.46 -19.36 11.61
C PHE A 8 -2.76 -19.10 10.28
N GLN A 9 -2.81 -20.06 9.36
CA GLN A 9 -2.21 -19.92 8.05
C GLN A 9 -2.90 -18.84 7.20
N ALA A 10 -4.23 -18.76 7.24
CA ALA A 10 -5.00 -17.73 6.55
C ALA A 10 -4.62 -16.32 7.04
N VAL A 11 -4.46 -16.14 8.36
CA VAL A 11 -3.99 -14.89 8.94
C VAL A 11 -2.56 -14.58 8.45
N LEU A 12 -1.62 -15.52 8.57
CA LEU A 12 -0.22 -15.29 8.19
C LEU A 12 -0.05 -14.93 6.71
N ILE A 13 -0.74 -15.64 5.81
CA ILE A 13 -0.69 -15.38 4.37
C ILE A 13 -1.31 -14.00 4.06
N SER A 14 -2.47 -13.70 4.64
CA SER A 14 -3.14 -12.40 4.43
C SER A 14 -2.29 -11.24 4.95
N LEU A 15 -1.67 -11.42 6.13
CA LEU A 15 -0.80 -10.42 6.73
C LEU A 15 0.43 -10.17 5.84
N SER A 16 1.02 -11.22 5.28
CA SER A 16 2.16 -11.11 4.37
C SER A 16 1.81 -10.28 3.12
N GLY A 17 0.62 -10.48 2.55
CA GLY A 17 0.14 -9.70 1.41
C GLY A 17 -0.06 -8.22 1.76
N VAL A 18 -0.79 -7.93 2.85
CA VAL A 18 -1.11 -6.56 3.28
C VAL A 18 0.13 -5.77 3.70
N MET A 19 1.13 -6.43 4.29
CA MET A 19 2.38 -5.77 4.72
C MET A 19 3.39 -5.57 3.58
N SER A 20 3.20 -6.21 2.42
CA SER A 20 4.09 -6.00 1.28
C SER A 20 3.96 -4.55 0.78
N PRO A 21 5.06 -3.79 0.71
CA PRO A 21 4.97 -2.40 0.29
C PRO A 21 4.55 -2.35 -1.18
N GLY A 22 3.39 -1.73 -1.43
CA GLY A 22 2.94 -1.45 -2.78
C GLY A 22 3.84 -0.45 -3.51
N PRO A 23 3.62 -0.24 -4.82
CA PRO A 23 4.41 0.68 -5.63
C PRO A 23 4.47 2.10 -5.04
N LEU A 24 3.34 2.61 -4.53
CA LEU A 24 3.26 3.93 -3.92
C LEU A 24 4.10 4.03 -2.64
N THR A 25 4.02 3.02 -1.77
CA THR A 25 4.81 2.93 -0.54
C THR A 25 6.30 2.83 -0.84
N ALA A 26 6.68 1.98 -1.80
CA ALA A 26 8.07 1.82 -2.22
C ALA A 26 8.68 3.13 -2.77
N VAL A 27 7.95 3.83 -3.64
CA VAL A 27 8.40 5.11 -4.20
C VAL A 27 8.45 6.21 -3.13
N THR A 28 7.48 6.25 -2.23
CA THR A 28 7.44 7.26 -1.16
C THR A 28 8.59 7.08 -0.17
N ILE A 29 8.93 5.84 0.20
CA ILE A 29 10.11 5.55 1.03
C ILE A 29 11.39 5.92 0.29
N GLY A 30 11.54 5.51 -0.97
CA GLY A 30 12.72 5.82 -1.77
C GLY A 30 12.97 7.32 -1.93
N LYS A 31 11.92 8.08 -2.29
CA LYS A 31 12.04 9.54 -2.51
C LYS A 31 11.96 10.36 -1.21
N GLY A 32 11.39 9.81 -0.15
CA GLY A 32 11.35 10.41 1.18
C GLY A 32 12.73 10.56 1.81
N ALA A 33 13.68 9.67 1.47
CA ALA A 33 15.08 9.79 1.89
C ALA A 33 15.78 11.02 1.29
N ASP A 34 15.42 11.43 0.07
CA ASP A 34 16.02 12.59 -0.60
C ASP A 34 15.40 13.92 -0.16
N SER A 35 14.10 13.93 0.16
CA SER A 35 13.39 15.13 0.61
C SER A 35 12.18 14.77 1.48
N PRO A 36 12.01 15.41 2.65
CA PRO A 36 10.88 15.18 3.54
C PRO A 36 9.51 15.52 2.90
N HIS A 37 9.52 16.38 1.89
CA HIS A 37 8.29 16.90 1.27
C HIS A 37 7.83 16.04 0.07
N SER A 38 8.64 15.06 -0.34
CA SER A 38 8.34 14.18 -1.47
C SER A 38 7.02 13.42 -1.28
N GLY A 39 6.73 12.98 -0.05
CA GLY A 39 5.48 12.26 0.24
C GLY A 39 4.23 13.10 0.00
N ALA A 40 4.25 14.40 0.36
CA ALA A 40 3.12 15.29 0.11
C ALA A 40 2.90 15.52 -1.39
N LEU A 41 3.98 15.70 -2.16
CA LEU A 41 3.89 15.86 -3.62
C LEU A 41 3.38 14.60 -4.32
N ILE A 42 3.85 13.41 -3.89
CA ILE A 42 3.40 12.12 -4.41
C ILE A 42 1.91 11.91 -4.11
N ALA A 43 1.47 12.19 -2.88
CA ALA A 43 0.08 12.04 -2.48
C ALA A 43 -0.87 12.95 -3.29
N ILE A 44 -0.48 14.22 -3.51
CA ILE A 44 -1.25 15.16 -4.31
C ILE A 44 -1.33 14.68 -5.77
N GLY A 45 -0.19 14.34 -6.37
CA GLY A 45 -0.14 13.90 -7.77
C GLY A 45 -0.93 12.61 -8.02
N HIS A 46 -0.85 11.66 -7.09
CA HIS A 46 -1.60 10.41 -7.16
C HIS A 46 -3.11 10.65 -6.98
N GLY A 47 -3.49 11.44 -5.97
CA GLY A 47 -4.89 11.77 -5.69
C GLY A 47 -5.59 12.47 -6.87
N ILE A 48 -4.89 13.33 -7.61
CA ILE A 48 -5.46 13.99 -8.81
C ILE A 48 -5.94 12.98 -9.85
N VAL A 49 -5.32 11.80 -9.96
CA VAL A 49 -5.72 10.76 -10.92
C VAL A 49 -6.70 9.78 -10.28
N GLU A 50 -6.46 9.38 -9.03
CA GLU A 50 -7.31 8.39 -8.37
C GLU A 50 -8.70 8.92 -8.00
N PHE A 51 -8.83 10.17 -7.53
CA PHE A 51 -10.13 10.71 -7.13
C PHE A 51 -11.13 10.78 -8.29
N PRO A 52 -10.76 11.30 -9.47
CA PRO A 52 -11.64 11.25 -10.64
C PRO A 52 -11.95 9.82 -11.07
N LEU A 53 -10.98 8.91 -10.99
CA LEU A 53 -11.20 7.52 -11.35
C LEU A 53 -12.24 6.88 -10.43
N MET A 54 -12.10 7.02 -9.10
CA MET A 54 -13.08 6.55 -8.11
C MET A 54 -14.50 7.10 -8.32
N ALA A 55 -14.63 8.29 -8.91
CA ALA A 55 -15.94 8.86 -9.24
C ALA A 55 -16.52 8.30 -10.55
N LEU A 56 -15.67 7.76 -11.42
CA LEU A 56 -16.05 7.27 -12.75
C LEU A 56 -16.42 5.78 -12.76
N ILE A 57 -15.79 4.98 -11.91
CA ILE A 57 -16.06 3.53 -11.71
C ILE A 57 -16.92 3.31 -10.46
#